data_AF-A0A6L4ZFM9-F1
#
_entry.id   AF-A0A6L4ZFM9-F1
#
_cell.length_a   1.000
_cell.length_b   1.000
_cell.length_c   1.000
_cell.angle_alpha   90.00
_cell.angle_beta   90.00
_cell.angle_gamma   90.00
#
_symmetry.space_group_name_H-M   'P 1'
#
loop_
_entity.id
_entity.type
_entity.pdbx_description
1 polymer ?
#
loop_
_entity_poly.entity_id
_entity_poly.type
_entity_poly.pdbx_seq_one_letter_code
_entity_poly.pdbx_strand_id
1 'polypeptide(L)'
;MKSVDSKEEIRNSDSKFNQEIHSKVVRAGKRTYFFDVKSTRNEEFYLTITESKKKFEDNGNFHYEKHKIFLYNEDFQKFTECLQEVIDFINNNNADYLEGEKQSKPVAEGEPVANYSHVDFEDI
;
A
#
# COMPACT_ATOMS: atom_id res chain seq x y z
N MET A 1 -9.82 -38.08 23.21
CA MET A 1 -9.40 -36.98 22.31
C MET A 1 -9.78 -35.66 22.95
N LYS A 2 -8.80 -34.80 23.26
CA LYS A 2 -9.00 -33.51 23.93
C LYS A 2 -8.45 -32.39 23.04
N SER A 3 -9.19 -31.28 23.02
CA SER A 3 -8.72 -29.90 22.81
C SER A 3 -8.45 -29.45 21.37
N VAL A 4 -9.49 -28.91 20.71
CA VAL A 4 -9.32 -28.02 19.54
C VAL A 4 -9.96 -26.64 19.77
N ASP A 5 -10.88 -26.47 20.73
CA ASP A 5 -11.59 -25.20 20.94
C ASP A 5 -10.83 -24.08 21.69
N SER A 6 -9.69 -24.37 22.32
CA SER A 6 -9.00 -23.38 23.17
C SER A 6 -8.16 -22.33 22.42
N LYS A 7 -8.09 -22.38 21.08
CA LYS A 7 -7.21 -21.51 20.29
C LYS A 7 -7.90 -20.26 19.73
N GLU A 8 -9.23 -20.25 19.66
CA GLU A 8 -9.99 -19.06 19.22
C GLU A 8 -10.25 -18.07 20.36
N GLU A 9 -10.49 -18.53 21.60
CA GLU A 9 -10.76 -17.65 22.74
C GLU A 9 -9.53 -16.80 23.16
N ILE A 10 -8.31 -17.31 22.97
CA ILE A 10 -7.08 -16.60 23.35
C ILE A 10 -6.88 -15.32 22.50
N ARG A 11 -7.39 -15.28 21.26
CA ARG A 11 -7.26 -14.11 20.38
C ARG A 11 -8.09 -12.90 20.83
N ASN A 12 -9.13 -13.13 21.63
CA ASN A 12 -10.08 -12.08 22.02
C ASN A 12 -9.75 -11.42 23.36
N SER A 13 -8.82 -11.97 24.14
CA SER A 13 -8.43 -11.38 25.44
C SER A 13 -7.35 -10.30 25.30
N ASP A 14 -6.49 -10.41 24.28
CA ASP A 14 -5.46 -9.41 23.97
C ASP A 14 -6.01 -8.15 23.28
N SER A 15 -7.26 -8.19 22.78
CA SER A 15 -7.91 -7.06 22.11
C SER A 15 -8.36 -5.96 23.07
N LYS A 16 -8.48 -6.24 24.38
CA LYS A 16 -8.88 -5.24 25.38
C LYS A 16 -7.75 -4.29 25.81
N PHE A 17 -6.47 -4.62 25.54
CA PHE A 17 -5.32 -3.81 25.97
C PHE A 17 -4.67 -3.00 24.85
N ASN A 18 -5.12 -3.16 23.60
CA ASN A 18 -4.65 -2.38 22.45
C ASN A 18 -5.82 -1.60 21.87
N GLN A 19 -6.35 -0.65 22.65
CA GLN A 19 -7.44 0.20 22.20
C GLN A 19 -6.95 0.98 20.98
N GLU A 20 -7.55 0.69 19.82
CA GLU A 20 -7.31 1.41 18.58
C GLU A 20 -7.95 2.80 18.73
N ILE A 21 -7.11 3.82 18.84
CA ILE A 21 -7.54 5.19 19.13
C ILE A 21 -7.94 5.90 17.84
N HIS A 22 -7.19 5.64 16.77
CA HIS A 22 -7.43 6.20 15.46
C HIS A 22 -6.97 5.22 14.38
N SER A 23 -7.70 5.15 13.27
CA SER A 23 -7.27 4.39 12.10
C SER A 23 -7.61 5.11 10.81
N LYS A 24 -6.70 5.03 9.84
CA LYS A 24 -6.92 5.45 8.45
C LYS A 24 -6.53 4.35 7.48
N VAL A 25 -7.33 4.21 6.43
CA VAL A 25 -7.13 3.21 5.37
C VAL A 25 -6.92 3.90 4.04
N VAL A 26 -5.88 3.49 3.32
CA VAL A 26 -5.57 3.96 1.96
C VAL A 26 -5.60 2.78 1.00
N ARG A 27 -6.45 2.83 -0.02
CA ARG A 27 -6.53 1.79 -1.07
C ARG A 27 -5.74 2.26 -2.29
N ALA A 28 -4.79 1.44 -2.74
CA ALA A 28 -3.92 1.70 -3.89
C ALA A 28 -3.85 0.46 -4.80
N GLY A 29 -4.90 0.25 -5.59
CA GLY A 29 -5.00 -0.89 -6.50
C GLY A 29 -4.99 -2.24 -5.75
N LYS A 30 -3.94 -3.05 -5.97
CA LYS A 30 -3.76 -4.36 -5.31
C LYS A 30 -3.23 -4.27 -3.87
N ARG A 31 -2.88 -3.07 -3.39
CA ARG A 31 -2.37 -2.83 -2.02
C ARG A 31 -3.39 -2.02 -1.22
N THR A 32 -3.50 -2.33 0.06
CA THR A 32 -4.23 -1.54 1.05
C THR A 32 -3.30 -1.24 2.21
N TYR A 33 -3.17 0.03 2.56
CA TYR A 33 -2.38 0.49 3.70
C TYR A 33 -3.31 0.83 4.86
N PHE A 34 -2.96 0.38 6.05
CA PHE A 34 -3.65 0.65 7.31
C PHE A 34 -2.69 1.41 8.21
N PHE A 35 -3.14 2.56 8.72
CA PHE A 35 -2.40 3.40 9.64
C PHE A 35 -3.18 3.45 10.95
N ASP A 36 -2.76 2.66 11.93
CA ASP A 36 -3.47 2.50 13.19
C ASP A 36 -2.66 3.14 14.33
N VAL A 37 -3.27 4.04 15.09
CA VAL A 37 -2.71 4.63 16.31
C VAL A 37 -3.23 3.85 17.51
N LYS A 38 -2.30 3.35 18.33
CA LYS A 38 -2.58 2.54 19.51
C LYS A 38 -1.82 3.08 20.70
N SER A 39 -2.31 2.82 21.90
CA SER A 39 -1.61 3.13 23.15
C SER A 39 -0.96 1.89 23.75
N THR A 40 0.19 2.07 24.38
CA THR A 40 0.78 1.06 25.27
C THR A 40 0.05 1.07 26.62
N ARG A 41 0.44 0.17 27.53
CA ARG A 41 -0.04 0.18 28.92
C ARG A 41 0.36 1.44 29.69
N ASN A 42 1.38 2.16 29.22
CA ASN A 42 1.88 3.39 29.83
C ASN A 42 1.22 4.65 29.22
N GLU A 43 0.12 4.48 28.47
CA GLU A 43 -0.59 5.56 27.77
C GLU A 43 0.25 6.28 26.69
N GLU A 44 1.37 5.70 26.27
CA GLU A 44 2.18 6.22 25.16
C GLU A 44 1.62 5.74 23.82
N PHE A 45 1.52 6.65 22.86
CA PHE A 45 1.03 6.33 21.52
C PHE A 45 2.12 5.77 20.61
N TYR A 46 1.77 4.77 19.83
CA TYR A 46 2.60 4.22 18.75
C TYR A 46 1.76 4.01 17.49
N LEU A 47 2.41 4.06 16.34
CA LEU A 47 1.81 3.87 15.03
C LEU A 47 2.10 2.46 14.53
N THR A 48 1.06 1.77 14.08
CA THR A 48 1.19 0.53 13.30
C THR A 48 0.86 0.84 11.85
N ILE A 49 1.81 0.62 10.96
CA ILE A 49 1.60 0.72 9.51
C ILE A 49 1.53 -0.70 8.96
N THR A 50 0.39 -1.09 8.39
CA THR A 50 0.24 -2.40 7.75
C THR A 50 0.00 -2.22 6.26
N GLU A 51 0.85 -2.79 5.42
CA GLU A 51 0.53 -3.02 4.02
C GLU A 51 -0.11 -4.40 3.87
N SER A 52 -1.26 -4.48 3.21
CA SER A 52 -1.84 -5.73 2.73
C SER A 52 -1.85 -5.76 1.21
N LYS A 53 -1.14 -6.72 0.62
CA LYS A 53 -1.03 -6.90 -0.82
C LYS A 53 -1.77 -8.16 -1.26
N LYS A 54 -2.70 -8.00 -2.19
CA LYS A 54 -3.37 -9.15 -2.83
C LYS A 54 -2.41 -9.80 -3.82
N LYS A 55 -2.07 -11.06 -3.57
CA LYS A 55 -1.26 -11.93 -4.44
C LYS A 55 -2.17 -12.96 -5.08
N PHE A 56 -1.95 -13.18 -6.37
CA PHE A 56 -2.61 -14.24 -7.13
C PHE A 56 -1.59 -15.35 -7.34
N GLU A 57 -2.03 -16.59 -7.15
CA GLU A 57 -1.27 -17.80 -7.46
C GLU A 57 -1.65 -18.30 -8.86
N ASP A 58 -0.77 -19.10 -9.47
CA ASP A 58 -0.95 -19.61 -10.84
C ASP A 58 -2.18 -20.53 -10.99
N ASN A 59 -2.66 -21.08 -9.87
CA ASN A 59 -3.85 -21.92 -9.77
C ASN A 59 -5.17 -21.11 -9.70
N GLY A 60 -5.12 -19.78 -9.79
CA GLY A 60 -6.28 -18.90 -9.68
C GLY A 60 -6.70 -18.56 -8.25
N ASN A 61 -6.06 -19.14 -7.22
CA ASN A 61 -6.25 -18.74 -5.84
C ASN A 61 -5.61 -17.38 -5.56
N PHE A 62 -6.07 -16.71 -4.50
CA PHE A 62 -5.43 -15.50 -4.02
C PHE A 62 -5.21 -15.55 -2.52
N HIS A 63 -4.14 -14.91 -2.07
CA HIS A 63 -3.86 -14.69 -0.66
C HIS A 63 -3.46 -13.22 -0.42
N TYR A 64 -3.52 -12.79 0.83
CA TYR A 64 -3.07 -11.46 1.23
C TYR A 64 -1.74 -11.56 1.98
N GLU A 65 -0.70 -11.02 1.37
CA GLU A 65 0.59 -10.82 2.04
C GLU A 65 0.49 -9.55 2.90
N LYS A 66 0.96 -9.62 4.16
CA LYS A 66 0.91 -8.49 5.08
C LYS A 66 2.31 -8.12 5.53
N HIS A 67 2.70 -6.87 5.32
CA HIS A 67 3.90 -6.28 5.92
C HIS A 67 3.47 -5.33 7.03
N LYS A 68 4.07 -5.44 8.20
CA LYS A 68 3.70 -4.63 9.37
C LYS A 68 4.95 -3.95 9.93
N ILE A 69 4.83 -2.66 10.17
CA ILE A 69 5.83 -1.81 10.79
C ILE A 69 5.22 -1.24 12.07
N PHE A 70 6.00 -1.26 13.14
CA PHE A 70 5.69 -0.57 14.38
C PHE A 70 6.63 0.62 14.49
N LEU A 71 6.08 1.79 14.75
CA LEU A 71 6.82 3.03 14.92
C LEU A 71 6.43 3.63 16.27
N TYR A 72 7.43 3.85 17.12
CA TYR A 72 7.25 4.43 18.45
C TYR A 72 7.50 5.94 18.41
N ASN A 73 7.01 6.64 19.44
CA ASN A 73 6.96 8.09 19.48
C ASN A 73 8.34 8.76 19.33
N GLU A 74 9.36 8.18 19.96
CA GLU A 74 10.75 8.65 19.92
C GLU A 74 11.34 8.71 18.50
N ASP A 75 10.82 7.90 17.58
CA ASP A 75 11.31 7.77 16.21
C ASP A 75 10.46 8.54 15.19
N PHE A 76 9.30 9.09 15.58
CA PHE A 76 8.37 9.76 14.65
C PHE A 76 9.02 10.85 13.83
N GLN A 77 9.80 11.72 14.47
CA GLN A 77 10.44 12.84 13.80
C GLN A 77 11.46 12.34 12.76
N LYS A 78 12.42 11.52 13.18
CA LYS A 78 13.47 10.99 12.30
C LYS A 78 12.90 10.18 11.14
N PHE A 79 11.89 9.36 11.41
CA PHE A 79 11.23 8.55 10.39
C PHE A 79 10.51 9.42 9.36
N THR A 80 9.76 10.44 9.81
CA THR A 80 8.99 11.31 8.92
C THR A 80 9.90 12.19 8.06
N GLU A 81 10.97 12.74 8.64
CA GLU A 81 11.97 13.53 7.90
C GLU A 81 12.63 12.70 6.79
N CYS A 82 13.13 11.51 7.12
CA CYS A 82 13.76 10.61 6.14
C CYS A 82 12.76 10.12 5.08
N LEU A 83 11.52 9.79 5.48
CA LEU A 83 10.49 9.39 4.54
C LEU A 83 10.16 10.51 3.54
N GLN A 84 10.02 11.74 4.04
CA GLN A 84 9.73 12.91 3.22
C GLN A 84 10.90 13.20 2.26
N GLU A 85 12.13 13.20 2.76
CA GLU A 85 13.34 13.41 1.95
C GLU A 85 13.43 12.41 0.79
N VAL A 86 13.21 11.12 1.06
CA VAL A 86 13.26 10.07 0.04
C VAL A 86 12.11 10.21 -0.95
N ILE A 87 10.91 10.58 -0.51
CA ILE A 87 9.76 10.85 -1.40
C ILE A 87 10.07 12.05 -2.31
N ASP A 88 10.61 13.13 -1.77
CA ASP A 88 10.95 14.33 -2.53
C ASP A 88 12.06 14.04 -3.55
N PHE A 89 13.07 13.26 -3.15
CA PHE A 89 14.09 12.76 -4.08
C PHE A 89 13.46 11.98 -5.23
N ILE A 90 12.54 11.04 -4.95
CA ILE A 90 11.85 10.26 -5.98
C ILE A 90 11.02 11.17 -6.90
N ASN A 91 10.29 12.14 -6.35
CA ASN A 91 9.43 13.02 -7.13
C ASN A 91 10.24 13.95 -8.05
N ASN A 92 11.34 14.51 -7.56
CA ASN A 92 12.21 15.37 -8.35
C ASN A 92 12.86 14.59 -9.51
N ASN A 93 13.37 13.39 -9.25
CA ASN A 93 13.96 12.55 -10.30
C ASN A 93 12.90 11.99 -11.27
N ASN A 94 11.71 11.62 -10.79
CA ASN A 94 10.64 11.16 -11.68
C ASN A 94 10.09 12.30 -12.54
N ALA A 95 10.09 13.55 -12.07
CA ALA A 95 9.78 14.71 -12.89
C ALA A 95 10.80 14.83 -14.04
N ASP A 96 12.10 14.66 -13.77
CA ASP A 96 13.14 14.67 -14.80
C ASP A 96 12.98 13.52 -15.82
N TYR A 97 12.55 12.33 -15.39
CA TYR A 97 12.24 11.22 -16.30
C TYR A 97 10.99 11.48 -17.17
N LEU A 98 9.96 12.13 -16.63
CA LEU A 98 8.74 12.45 -17.39
C LEU A 98 8.91 13.66 -18.34
N GLU A 99 9.86 14.55 -18.06
CA GLU A 99 10.25 15.64 -18.97
C GLU A 99 11.21 15.16 -20.07
N GLY A 100 12.03 14.14 -19.81
CA GLY A 100 12.91 13.49 -20.79
C GLY A 100 12.20 12.77 -21.93
N GLU A 101 10.97 12.28 -21.72
CA GLU A 101 10.16 11.68 -22.80
C GLU A 101 9.51 12.71 -23.74
N LYS A 102 9.44 13.99 -23.35
CA LYS A 102 8.89 15.06 -24.22
C LYS A 102 9.90 15.58 -25.24
N GLN A 103 11.16 15.17 -25.18
CA GLN A 103 12.21 15.60 -26.11
C GLN A 103 12.89 14.42 -26.82
N SER A 104 12.11 13.50 -27.40
CA SER A 104 12.65 12.62 -28.45
C SER A 104 11.59 12.18 -29.47
N LYS A 105 11.05 13.15 -30.22
CA LYS A 105 10.60 12.90 -31.60
C LYS A 105 10.96 14.10 -32.48
N PRO A 106 11.98 14.03 -33.36
CA PRO A 106 11.87 14.75 -34.61
C PRO A 106 10.82 14.01 -35.44
N VAL A 107 9.72 14.70 -35.71
CA VAL A 107 8.72 14.30 -36.70
C VAL A 107 9.43 14.32 -38.06
N ALA A 108 9.68 13.15 -38.64
CA ALA A 108 9.89 13.02 -40.08
C ALA A 108 8.54 12.71 -40.72
N GLU A 109 8.20 13.53 -41.71
CA GLU A 109 6.93 13.57 -42.43
C GLU A 109 6.65 12.31 -43.24
N GLY A 110 5.35 11.94 -43.33
CA GLY A 110 4.80 11.16 -44.45
C GLY A 110 4.26 9.77 -44.09
N GLU A 111 2.95 9.64 -43.90
CA GLU A 111 2.02 8.66 -44.53
C GLU A 111 0.65 8.67 -43.78
N PRO A 112 -0.49 8.47 -44.48
CA PRO A 112 -1.81 8.80 -43.95
C PRO A 112 -2.35 7.76 -42.98
N VAL A 113 -2.93 8.25 -41.88
CA VAL A 113 -3.66 7.48 -40.86
C VAL A 113 -4.95 6.88 -41.43
N ALA A 114 -4.99 5.54 -41.53
CA ALA A 114 -6.25 4.81 -41.66
C ALA A 114 -6.97 4.81 -40.30
N ASN A 115 -8.09 5.51 -40.22
CA ASN A 115 -9.01 5.49 -39.07
C ASN A 115 -9.63 4.10 -38.92
N TYR A 116 -9.19 3.32 -37.92
CA TYR A 116 -9.96 2.18 -37.42
C TYR A 116 -10.74 2.63 -36.18
N SER A 117 -11.89 3.24 -36.42
CA SER A 117 -12.92 3.43 -35.40
C SER A 117 -13.79 2.18 -35.31
N HIS A 118 -14.07 1.79 -34.06
CA HIS A 118 -15.14 0.88 -33.61
C HIS A 118 -14.78 -0.61 -33.53
N VAL A 119 -14.59 -1.07 -32.29
CA VAL A 119 -14.63 -2.49 -31.92
C VAL A 119 -15.90 -2.66 -31.09
N ASP A 120 -16.92 -3.28 -31.67
CA ASP A 120 -18.13 -3.69 -30.97
C ASP A 120 -17.82 -4.94 -30.13
N PHE A 121 -18.06 -4.84 -28.82
CA PHE A 121 -18.02 -5.96 -27.89
C PHE A 121 -19.45 -6.44 -27.63
N GLU A 122 -19.98 -7.25 -28.54
CA GLU A 122 -20.99 -8.24 -28.20
C GLU A 122 -20.43 -9.62 -28.52
N ASP A 123 -20.57 -10.53 -27.54
CA ASP A 123 -20.12 -11.92 -27.48
C ASP A 123 -18.65 -12.19 -27.10
N ILE A 124 -18.38 -12.27 -25.79
CA ILE A 124 -17.67 -13.37 -25.09
C ILE A 124 -18.08 -13.39 -23.62
#